data_AF-A0A967GF29-F1
#
_entry.id   AF-A0A967GF29-F1
#
_cell.length_a   1.000
_cell.length_b   1.000
_cell.length_c   1.000
_cell.angle_alpha   90.00
_cell.angle_beta   90.00
_cell.angle_gamma   90.00
#
_symmetry.space_group_name_H-M   'P 1'
#
loop_
_entity.id
_entity.type
_entity.pdbx_description
1 polymer ?
#
loop_
_entity_poly.entity_id
_entity_poly.type
_entity_poly.pdbx_seq_one_letter_code
_entity_poly.pdbx_strand_id
1 'polypeptide(L)'
;QSLWNSVLERNPDAWMAHINLGLVHEREGRPQQAISHYESALAGDHFGKHKAHYNLGRIYESIARFDLAQAQYEQALAVKPDYADAHNNLGNLMTSQERYAEAIEHYRAAIRTANLTQAHNNLAVLLLQAGRYAEAWEHVALFESQGG
;
A
#
# COMPACT_ATOMS: atom_id res chain seq x y z
N GLN A 1 -2.55 -33.70 25.25
CA GLN A 1 -1.77 -32.55 24.75
C GLN A 1 -1.10 -32.99 23.47
N SER A 2 -1.72 -32.61 22.36
CA SER A 2 -1.51 -33.19 21.03
C SER A 2 -0.37 -32.47 20.30
N LEU A 3 0.17 -33.16 19.29
CA LEU A 3 1.10 -32.82 18.19
C LEU A 3 1.01 -31.41 17.54
N TRP A 4 0.21 -30.49 18.09
CA TRP A 4 -0.16 -29.21 17.52
C TRP A 4 0.89 -28.10 17.72
N ASN A 5 1.72 -28.19 18.75
CA ASN A 5 2.82 -27.23 18.96
C ASN A 5 4.00 -27.48 17.99
N SER A 6 4.25 -28.73 17.58
CA SER A 6 5.44 -29.07 16.77
C SER A 6 5.38 -28.64 15.29
N VAL A 7 4.23 -28.15 14.82
CA VAL A 7 4.01 -27.75 13.41
C VAL A 7 4.00 -26.22 13.25
N LEU A 8 3.60 -25.47 14.29
CA LEU A 8 3.75 -24.01 14.36
C LEU A 8 5.24 -23.56 14.37
N GLU A 9 6.15 -24.47 14.71
CA GLU A 9 7.57 -24.24 14.97
C GLU A 9 8.50 -24.37 13.74
N ARG A 10 8.00 -24.69 12.53
CA ARG A 10 8.89 -24.98 11.39
C ARG A 10 9.62 -23.77 10.78
N ASN A 11 9.10 -22.56 10.98
CA ASN A 11 9.82 -21.27 11.12
C ASN A 11 8.74 -20.18 10.97
N PRO A 12 8.07 -19.75 12.05
CA PRO A 12 6.97 -18.77 11.98
C PRO A 12 7.40 -17.41 11.39
N ASP A 13 8.70 -17.18 11.25
CA ASP A 13 9.31 -15.98 10.66
C ASP A 13 9.70 -16.16 9.18
N ALA A 14 9.47 -17.33 8.58
CA ALA A 14 9.82 -17.59 7.18
C ALA A 14 9.19 -16.56 6.23
N TRP A 15 7.95 -16.16 6.47
CA TRP A 15 7.28 -15.12 5.68
C TRP A 15 7.99 -13.76 5.80
N MET A 16 8.57 -13.41 6.95
CA MET A 16 9.35 -12.19 7.11
C MET A 16 10.64 -12.25 6.30
N ALA A 17 11.33 -13.39 6.31
CA ALA A 17 12.52 -13.60 5.50
C ALA A 17 12.19 -13.45 4.00
N HIS A 18 11.09 -14.04 3.54
CA HIS A 18 10.61 -13.88 2.18
C HIS A 18 10.25 -12.42 1.84
N ILE A 19 9.57 -11.67 2.73
CA ILE A 19 9.35 -10.23 2.51
C ILE A 19 10.68 -9.46 2.39
N ASN A 20 11.64 -9.73 3.28
CA ASN A 20 12.93 -9.04 3.26
C ASN A 20 13.74 -9.37 2.00
N LEU A 21 13.73 -10.63 1.55
CA LEU A 21 14.36 -11.03 0.29
C LEU A 21 13.70 -10.38 -0.91
N GLY A 22 12.37 -10.26 -0.91
CA GLY A 22 11.64 -9.51 -1.94
C GLY A 22 12.09 -8.05 -2.03
N LEU A 23 12.25 -7.38 -0.88
CA LEU A 23 12.73 -5.99 -0.81
C LEU A 23 14.18 -5.84 -1.30
N VAL A 24 15.04 -6.83 -1.04
CA VAL A 24 16.42 -6.84 -1.57
C VAL A 24 16.39 -6.94 -3.10
N HIS A 25 15.60 -7.85 -3.66
CA HIS A 25 15.49 -8.00 -5.10
C HIS A 25 14.83 -6.81 -5.79
N GLU A 26 13.88 -6.13 -5.15
CA GLU A 26 13.35 -4.85 -5.61
C GLU A 26 14.46 -3.81 -5.78
N ARG A 27 15.33 -3.64 -4.78
CA ARG A 27 16.46 -2.69 -4.82
C ARG A 27 17.48 -3.02 -5.89
N GLU A 28 17.59 -4.28 -6.29
CA GLU A 28 18.48 -4.75 -7.35
C GLU A 28 17.85 -4.69 -8.74
N GLY A 29 16.61 -4.22 -8.88
CA GLY A 29 15.90 -4.19 -10.16
C GLY A 29 15.53 -5.58 -10.67
N ARG A 30 15.27 -6.53 -9.76
CA ARG A 30 14.93 -7.94 -10.04
C ARG A 30 13.45 -8.23 -9.72
N PRO A 31 12.49 -7.70 -10.50
CA PRO A 31 11.07 -7.72 -10.15
C PRO A 31 10.48 -9.14 -10.10
N GLN A 32 10.93 -10.06 -10.95
CA GLN A 32 10.42 -11.44 -10.96
C GLN A 32 10.82 -12.22 -9.70
N GLN A 33 12.06 -12.04 -9.26
CA GLN A 33 12.52 -12.62 -7.99
C GLN A 33 11.76 -12.00 -6.81
N ALA A 34 11.57 -10.67 -6.82
CA ALA A 34 10.79 -9.99 -5.78
C ALA A 34 9.36 -10.54 -5.67
N ILE A 35 8.67 -10.69 -6.82
CA ILE A 35 7.33 -11.29 -6.89
C ILE A 35 7.33 -12.69 -6.26
N SER A 36 8.24 -13.57 -6.68
CA SER A 36 8.29 -14.95 -6.17
C SER A 36 8.49 -15.01 -4.66
N HIS A 37 9.32 -14.12 -4.11
CA HIS A 37 9.50 -14.04 -2.67
C HIS A 37 8.27 -13.51 -1.95
N TYR A 38 7.59 -12.47 -2.47
CA TYR A 38 6.34 -11.99 -1.87
C TYR A 38 5.22 -13.04 -1.96
N GLU A 39 5.06 -13.75 -3.07
CA GLU A 39 4.11 -14.87 -3.21
C GLU A 39 4.42 -16.00 -2.22
N SER A 40 5.69 -16.33 -2.02
CA SER A 40 6.12 -17.32 -1.02
C SER A 40 5.78 -16.87 0.40
N ALA A 41 5.89 -15.57 0.71
CA ALA A 41 5.46 -15.04 2.00
C ALA A 41 3.97 -15.26 2.22
N LEU A 42 3.14 -15.17 1.17
CA LEU A 42 1.69 -15.32 1.24
C LEU A 42 1.19 -16.76 1.40
N ALA A 43 2.06 -17.77 1.31
CA ALA A 43 1.66 -19.18 1.34
C ALA A 43 1.10 -19.67 2.69
N GLY A 44 1.47 -19.01 3.80
CA GLY A 44 0.97 -19.30 5.14
C GLY A 44 -0.06 -18.28 5.62
N ASP A 45 -0.72 -18.53 6.76
CA ASP A 45 -1.56 -17.51 7.41
C ASP A 45 -0.79 -16.79 8.52
N HIS A 46 -0.62 -15.48 8.38
CA HIS A 46 0.17 -14.67 9.30
C HIS A 46 -0.25 -13.19 9.24
N PHE A 47 -0.01 -12.46 10.33
CA PHE A 47 -0.41 -11.06 10.49
C PHE A 47 0.28 -10.11 9.49
N GLY A 48 1.37 -10.54 8.87
CA GLY A 48 2.15 -9.74 7.91
C GLY A 48 1.68 -9.79 6.46
N LYS A 49 0.60 -10.51 6.13
CA LYS A 49 0.10 -10.62 4.75
C LYS A 49 -0.16 -9.27 4.08
N HIS A 50 -0.68 -8.29 4.83
CA HIS A 50 -0.91 -6.95 4.32
C HIS A 50 0.37 -6.32 3.73
N LYS A 51 1.54 -6.55 4.34
CA LYS A 51 2.83 -6.05 3.84
C LYS A 51 3.26 -6.76 2.56
N ALA A 52 3.08 -8.07 2.49
CA ALA A 52 3.42 -8.86 1.31
C ALA A 52 2.54 -8.46 0.12
N HIS A 53 1.22 -8.36 0.30
CA HIS A 53 0.29 -7.85 -0.70
C HIS A 53 0.64 -6.42 -1.14
N TYR A 54 0.88 -5.50 -0.19
CA TYR A 54 1.27 -4.13 -0.53
C TYR A 54 2.56 -4.06 -1.35
N ASN A 55 3.61 -4.78 -0.95
CA ASN A 55 4.85 -4.78 -1.69
C ASN A 55 4.69 -5.42 -3.08
N LEU A 56 3.88 -6.48 -3.20
CA LEU A 56 3.56 -7.09 -4.49
C LEU A 56 2.80 -6.10 -5.40
N GLY A 57 1.88 -5.31 -4.83
CA GLY A 57 1.21 -4.21 -5.51
C GLY A 57 2.19 -3.17 -6.07
N ARG A 58 3.16 -2.72 -5.25
CA ARG A 58 4.22 -1.80 -5.68
C ARG A 58 5.06 -2.36 -6.83
N ILE A 59 5.39 -3.66 -6.79
CA ILE A 59 6.13 -4.28 -7.90
C ILE A 59 5.27 -4.31 -9.17
N TYR A 60 4.01 -4.71 -9.11
CA TYR A 60 3.14 -4.71 -10.28
C TYR A 60 2.95 -3.32 -10.88
N GLU A 61 2.84 -2.30 -10.04
CA GLU A 61 2.79 -0.90 -10.47
C GLU A 61 4.09 -0.50 -11.20
N SER A 62 5.25 -0.87 -10.67
CA SER A 62 6.56 -0.56 -11.29
C SER A 62 6.76 -1.19 -12.67
N ILE A 63 6.04 -2.29 -12.97
CA ILE A 63 6.04 -2.96 -14.27
C ILE A 63 4.76 -2.69 -15.08
N ALA A 64 4.02 -1.63 -14.75
CA ALA A 64 2.80 -1.17 -15.43
C ALA A 64 1.68 -2.22 -15.53
N ARG A 65 1.61 -3.15 -14.57
CA ARG A 65 0.51 -4.11 -14.41
C ARG A 65 -0.52 -3.57 -13.41
N PHE A 66 -1.18 -2.48 -13.79
CA PHE A 66 -2.05 -1.70 -12.91
C PHE A 66 -3.23 -2.50 -12.32
N ASP A 67 -3.86 -3.38 -13.09
CA ASP A 67 -4.97 -4.20 -12.58
C ASP A 67 -4.51 -5.15 -11.45
N LEU A 68 -3.32 -5.75 -11.61
CA LEU A 68 -2.73 -6.59 -10.58
C LEU A 68 -2.30 -5.76 -9.37
N ALA A 69 -1.75 -4.57 -9.59
CA ALA A 69 -1.40 -3.66 -8.50
C ALA A 69 -2.62 -3.30 -7.65
N GLN A 70 -3.72 -2.91 -8.29
CA GLN A 70 -4.99 -2.61 -7.62
C GLN A 70 -5.47 -3.77 -6.77
N ALA A 71 -5.55 -4.97 -7.36
CA ALA A 71 -6.01 -6.16 -6.67
C ALA A 71 -5.15 -6.46 -5.43
N GLN A 72 -3.83 -6.31 -5.52
CA GLN A 72 -2.95 -6.55 -4.38
C GLN A 72 -3.09 -5.48 -3.28
N TYR A 73 -3.26 -4.21 -3.63
CA TYR A 73 -3.54 -3.19 -2.62
C TYR A 73 -4.90 -3.41 -1.93
N GLU A 74 -5.93 -3.83 -2.67
CA GLU A 74 -7.22 -4.22 -2.10
C GLU A 74 -7.10 -5.42 -1.16
N GLN A 75 -6.31 -6.45 -1.51
CA GLN A 75 -6.02 -7.57 -0.60
C GLN A 75 -5.25 -7.10 0.65
N ALA A 76 -4.33 -6.15 0.52
CA ALA A 76 -3.64 -5.58 1.68
C ALA A 76 -4.63 -4.90 2.64
N LEU A 77 -5.61 -4.17 2.10
CA LEU A 77 -6.68 -3.52 2.87
C LEU A 77 -7.71 -4.52 3.44
N ALA A 78 -7.97 -5.62 2.75
CA ALA A 78 -8.82 -6.69 3.28
C ALA A 78 -8.21 -7.32 4.55
N VAL A 79 -6.88 -7.41 4.63
CA VAL A 79 -6.15 -7.88 5.82
C VAL A 79 -6.00 -6.79 6.87
N LYS A 80 -5.68 -5.56 6.45
CA LYS A 80 -5.48 -4.40 7.32
C LYS A 80 -6.21 -3.17 6.75
N PRO A 81 -7.49 -2.95 7.13
CA PRO A 81 -8.33 -1.90 6.54
C PRO A 81 -7.81 -0.48 6.75
N ASP A 82 -6.98 -0.26 7.75
CA ASP A 82 -6.39 1.04 8.10
C ASP A 82 -4.99 1.21 7.50
N TYR A 83 -4.57 0.39 6.51
CA TYR A 83 -3.22 0.49 5.97
C TYR A 83 -3.04 1.71 5.06
N ALA A 84 -2.56 2.81 5.65
CA ALA A 84 -2.51 4.12 5.01
C ALA A 84 -1.71 4.16 3.69
N ASP A 85 -0.59 3.44 3.60
CA ASP A 85 0.22 3.39 2.37
C ASP A 85 -0.53 2.72 1.20
N ALA A 86 -1.28 1.65 1.48
CA ALA A 86 -2.10 0.98 0.47
C ALA A 86 -3.25 1.88 -0.01
N HIS A 87 -3.88 2.62 0.90
CA HIS A 87 -4.85 3.65 0.55
C HIS A 87 -4.23 4.75 -0.32
N ASN A 88 -3.06 5.28 0.04
CA ASN A 88 -2.38 6.30 -0.76
C ASN A 88 -2.10 5.81 -2.19
N ASN A 89 -1.58 4.59 -2.35
CA ASN A 89 -1.25 4.07 -3.67
C ASN A 89 -2.49 3.73 -4.51
N LEU A 90 -3.58 3.24 -3.89
CA LEU A 90 -4.86 3.13 -4.57
C LEU A 90 -5.38 4.50 -5.01
N GLY A 91 -5.26 5.53 -4.17
CA GLY A 91 -5.60 6.90 -4.53
C GLY A 91 -4.85 7.37 -5.79
N ASN A 92 -3.53 7.11 -5.85
CA ASN A 92 -2.71 7.44 -7.01
C ASN A 92 -3.17 6.68 -8.27
N LEU A 93 -3.47 5.39 -8.13
CA LEU A 93 -3.91 4.55 -9.23
C LEU A 93 -5.28 4.99 -9.77
N MET A 94 -6.22 5.31 -8.89
CA MET A 94 -7.53 5.84 -9.28
C MET A 94 -7.39 7.22 -9.95
N THR A 95 -6.44 8.04 -9.50
CA THR A 95 -6.14 9.34 -10.11
C THR A 95 -5.65 9.18 -11.55
N SER A 96 -4.74 8.23 -11.81
CA SER A 96 -4.23 7.98 -13.17
C SER A 96 -5.28 7.39 -14.11
N GLN A 97 -6.32 6.77 -13.56
CA GLN A 97 -7.50 6.27 -14.28
C GLN A 97 -8.64 7.30 -14.37
N GLU A 98 -8.43 8.55 -13.94
CA GLU A 98 -9.44 9.61 -13.89
C GLU A 98 -10.67 9.29 -13.00
N ARG A 99 -10.56 8.29 -12.12
CA ARG A 99 -11.57 7.88 -11.13
C ARG A 99 -11.46 8.74 -9.87
N TYR A 100 -11.61 10.05 -10.04
CA TYR A 100 -11.30 11.06 -9.02
C TYR A 100 -12.09 10.92 -7.72
N ALA A 101 -13.38 10.54 -7.80
CA ALA A 101 -14.20 10.36 -6.60
C ALA A 101 -13.66 9.24 -5.69
N GLU A 102 -13.25 8.12 -6.28
CA GLU A 102 -12.67 6.98 -5.55
C GLU A 102 -11.28 7.32 -5.00
N ALA A 103 -10.48 8.06 -5.79
CA ALA A 103 -9.17 8.56 -5.35
C ALA A 103 -9.27 9.41 -4.07
N ILE A 104 -10.24 10.35 -4.03
CA ILE A 104 -10.48 11.22 -2.87
C ILE A 104 -10.78 10.39 -1.61
N GLU A 105 -11.63 9.39 -1.72
CA GLU A 105 -12.00 8.55 -0.57
C GLU A 105 -10.80 7.78 -0.02
N HIS A 106 -9.94 7.28 -0.91
CA HIS A 106 -8.70 6.62 -0.51
C HIS A 106 -7.68 7.60 0.13
N TYR A 107 -7.46 8.79 -0.44
CA TYR A 107 -6.57 9.77 0.20
C TYR A 107 -7.09 10.20 1.58
N ARG A 108 -8.41 10.44 1.71
CA ARG A 108 -9.02 10.75 3.00
C ARG A 108 -8.83 9.62 4.01
N ALA A 109 -8.93 8.36 3.59
CA ALA A 109 -8.66 7.22 4.45
C ALA A 109 -7.20 7.18 4.93
N ALA A 110 -6.23 7.40 4.03
CA ALA A 110 -4.82 7.48 4.37
C ALA A 110 -4.51 8.62 5.37
N ILE A 111 -5.14 9.79 5.17
CA ILE A 111 -5.01 10.96 6.05
C ILE A 111 -5.59 10.65 7.44
N ARG A 112 -6.81 10.10 7.51
CA ARG A 112 -7.45 9.78 8.80
C ARG A 112 -6.62 8.84 9.66
N THR A 113 -5.94 7.87 9.05
CA THR A 113 -5.21 6.86 9.82
C THR A 113 -3.81 7.30 10.23
N ALA A 114 -3.03 7.86 9.30
CA ALA A 114 -1.60 8.09 9.53
C ALA A 114 -1.16 9.53 9.24
N ASN A 115 -2.10 10.43 8.91
CA ASN A 115 -1.84 11.82 8.55
C ASN A 115 -0.74 11.94 7.47
N LEU A 116 -0.77 11.06 6.46
CA LEU A 116 0.27 10.99 5.44
C LEU A 116 0.33 12.29 4.64
N THR A 117 1.46 13.00 4.72
CA THR A 117 1.71 14.25 3.97
C THR A 117 1.54 14.07 2.46
N GLN A 118 1.96 12.92 1.92
CA GLN A 118 1.78 12.60 0.50
C GLN A 118 0.29 12.56 0.11
N ALA A 119 -0.55 11.95 0.96
CA ALA A 119 -1.99 11.88 0.71
C ALA A 119 -2.66 13.26 0.80
N HIS A 120 -2.19 14.15 1.68
CA HIS A 120 -2.63 15.56 1.71
C HIS A 120 -2.33 16.28 0.39
N ASN A 121 -1.10 16.17 -0.10
CA ASN A 121 -0.69 16.82 -1.33
C ASN A 121 -1.48 16.30 -2.54
N ASN A 122 -1.63 14.97 -2.64
CA ASN A 122 -2.36 14.36 -3.75
C ASN A 122 -3.84 14.73 -3.72
N LEU A 123 -4.46 14.77 -2.53
CA LEU A 123 -5.84 15.22 -2.36
C LEU A 123 -6.00 16.71 -2.72
N ALA A 124 -5.07 17.57 -2.28
CA ALA A 124 -5.11 19.00 -2.60
C ALA A 124 -5.06 19.25 -4.11
N VAL A 125 -4.13 18.61 -4.83
CA VAL A 125 -4.00 18.74 -6.29
C VAL A 125 -5.31 18.35 -6.98
N LEU A 126 -5.90 17.22 -6.58
CA LEU A 126 -7.11 16.71 -7.19
C LEU A 126 -8.35 17.58 -6.87
N LEU A 127 -8.42 18.16 -5.66
CA LEU A 127 -9.44 19.14 -5.30
C LEU A 127 -9.31 20.45 -6.09
N LEU A 128 -8.08 20.91 -6.34
CA LEU A 128 -7.84 22.08 -7.20
C LEU A 128 -8.32 21.84 -8.64
N GLN A 129 -8.02 20.65 -9.20
CA GLN A 129 -8.50 20.25 -10.53
C GLN A 129 -10.03 20.19 -10.61
N ALA A 130 -10.68 19.77 -9.53
CA ALA A 130 -12.14 19.74 -9.42
C ALA A 130 -12.77 21.12 -9.12
N GLY A 131 -11.98 22.19 -9.00
CA GLY A 131 -12.47 23.53 -8.64
C GLY A 131 -12.91 23.69 -7.19
N ARG A 132 -12.59 22.73 -6.31
CA ARG A 132 -12.92 22.72 -4.88
C ARG A 132 -11.84 23.43 -4.07
N TYR A 133 -11.63 24.71 -4.37
CA TYR A 133 -10.49 25.48 -3.84
C TYR A 133 -10.47 25.61 -2.31
N ALA A 134 -11.62 25.80 -1.67
CA ALA A 134 -11.68 25.98 -0.22
C ALA A 134 -11.17 24.74 0.53
N GLU A 135 -11.63 23.56 0.12
CA GLU A 135 -11.17 22.29 0.69
C GLU A 135 -9.71 22.00 0.34
N ALA A 136 -9.27 22.34 -0.88
CA ALA A 136 -7.87 22.17 -1.27
C ALA A 136 -6.94 22.96 -0.34
N TRP A 137 -7.28 24.20 0.00
CA TRP A 137 -6.48 25.05 0.87
C TRP A 137 -6.33 24.51 2.29
N GLU A 138 -7.32 23.77 2.82
CA GLU A 138 -7.19 23.10 4.12
C GLU A 138 -6.07 22.04 4.10
N HIS A 139 -5.96 21.30 3.00
CA HIS A 139 -4.93 20.28 2.85
C HIS A 139 -3.54 20.85 2.51
N VAL A 140 -3.47 22.02 1.86
CA VAL A 140 -2.21 22.75 1.59
C VAL A 140 -1.69 23.47 2.85
N ALA A 141 -2.56 24.15 3.61
CA ALA A 141 -2.15 24.94 4.77
C ALA A 141 -1.62 24.07 5.93
N LEU A 142 -2.11 22.83 6.06
CA LEU A 142 -1.59 21.88 7.05
C LEU A 142 -0.12 21.50 6.78
N PHE A 143 0.32 21.47 5.51
CA PHE A 143 1.71 21.24 5.13
C PHE A 143 2.62 22.39 5.60
N GLU A 144 2.21 23.64 5.37
CA GLU A 144 2.97 24.83 5.78
C GLU A 144 3.06 24.95 7.31
N SER A 145 2.04 24.49 8.04
CA SER A 145 2.01 24.55 9.51
C SER A 145 2.85 23.47 10.22
N GLN A 146 3.14 22.34 9.56
CA GLN A 146 3.86 21.20 10.15
C GLN A 146 5.33 21.07 9.75
N GLY A 147 5.85 21.98 8.90
CA GLY A 147 7.29 22.20 8.75
C GLY A 147 7.78 22.29 7.31
N GLY A 148 8.44 23.40 7.00
CA GLY A 148 9.53 23.48 6.02
C GLY A 148 10.88 23.16 6.65
#